data_AF-A0AA38U3R6-F1
#
_entry.id   AF-A0AA38U3R6-F1
#
_cell.length_a   1.000
_cell.length_b   1.000
_cell.length_c   1.000
_cell.angle_alpha   90.00
_cell.angle_beta   90.00
_cell.angle_gamma   90.00
#
_symmetry.space_group_name_H-M   'P 1'
#
loop_
_entity.id
_entity.type
_entity.pdbx_description
1 polymer ?
#
loop_
_entity_poly.entity_id
_entity_poly.type
_entity_poly.pdbx_seq_one_letter_code
_entity_poly.pdbx_strand_id
1 'polypeptide(L)'
;ETFVCYPYLALVTADGPAMAMLLAGTVGHQGRIHCRFYCRLIGRHKPGAPQYYPARLKPTGYTETGCDHDDVDLNDLLNTFNSHESHSRYMANVEHISKIEPISMQLYMT
;
A
#
# COMPACT_ATOMS: atom_id res chain seq x y z
N GLU A 1 30.52 -4.34 -8.50
CA GLU A 1 30.54 -4.14 -7.05
C GLU A 1 29.19 -4.54 -6.49
N THR A 2 29.16 -5.34 -5.41
CA THR A 2 27.93 -5.83 -4.78
C THR A 2 27.74 -5.15 -3.43
N PHE A 3 26.71 -4.32 -3.33
CA PHE A 3 26.30 -3.68 -2.07
C PHE A 3 25.40 -4.64 -1.29
N VAL A 4 25.81 -4.98 -0.06
CA VAL A 4 25.04 -5.85 0.84
C VAL A 4 24.64 -5.02 2.06
N CYS A 5 23.34 -4.91 2.31
CA CYS A 5 22.79 -4.17 3.43
C CYS A 5 21.94 -5.11 4.30
N TYR A 6 22.13 -5.05 5.62
CA TYR A 6 21.39 -5.84 6.60
C TYR A 6 20.51 -4.89 7.43
N PRO A 7 19.27 -4.61 7.00
CA PRO A 7 18.37 -3.77 7.77
C PRO A 7 18.03 -4.46 9.10
N TYR A 8 18.30 -3.77 10.22
CA TYR A 8 17.99 -4.23 11.58
C TYR A 8 16.96 -3.30 12.22
N LEU A 9 15.88 -3.87 12.75
CA LEU A 9 14.76 -3.13 13.34
C LEU A 9 14.44 -3.75 14.70
N ALA A 10 14.99 -3.16 15.78
CA ALA A 10 15.01 -3.78 17.11
C ALA A 10 13.69 -3.64 17.90
N LEU A 11 13.03 -2.49 17.78
CA LEU A 11 11.81 -2.15 18.52
C LEU A 11 10.95 -1.24 17.64
N VAL A 12 9.82 -1.75 17.14
CA VAL A 12 8.85 -0.99 16.35
C VAL A 12 7.56 -0.81 17.14
N THR A 13 7.69 -0.24 18.34
CA THR A 13 6.58 -0.04 19.27
C THR A 13 6.28 1.45 19.37
N ALA A 14 5.08 1.85 18.98
CA ALA A 14 4.53 3.18 19.18
C ALA A 14 3.02 3.07 19.47
N ASP A 15 2.53 3.78 20.48
CA ASP A 15 1.12 3.72 20.95
C ASP A 15 0.13 4.52 20.08
N GLY A 16 0.52 4.97 18.88
CA GLY A 16 -0.28 5.85 18.03
C GLY A 16 -0.59 5.28 16.64
N PRO A 17 -1.60 5.82 15.94
CA PRO A 17 -1.96 5.40 14.57
C PRO A 17 -0.79 5.54 13.56
N ALA A 18 0.22 6.35 13.89
CA ALA A 18 1.47 6.46 13.14
C ALA A 18 2.30 5.16 13.09
N MET A 19 2.06 4.19 13.99
CA MET A 19 2.71 2.88 13.97
C MET A 19 2.36 2.10 12.69
N ALA A 20 1.13 2.28 12.18
CA ALA A 20 0.76 1.78 10.86
C ALA A 20 1.70 2.32 9.77
N MET A 21 2.14 3.58 9.83
CA MET A 21 3.05 4.13 8.80
C MET A 21 4.45 3.49 8.82
N LEU A 22 4.96 3.10 10.00
CA LEU A 22 6.31 2.54 10.16
C LEU A 22 6.36 1.03 9.87
N LEU A 23 5.27 0.29 10.13
CA LEU A 23 5.15 -1.16 9.87
C LEU A 23 4.40 -1.54 8.60
N ALA A 24 3.81 -0.59 7.86
CA ALA A 24 2.93 -0.89 6.75
C ALA A 24 3.63 -1.37 5.46
N GLY A 25 4.11 -2.61 5.50
CA GLY A 25 4.13 -3.56 4.38
C GLY A 25 2.98 -4.57 4.50
N THR A 26 1.79 -4.11 4.89
CA THR A 26 0.76 -4.90 5.61
C THR A 26 -0.01 -5.96 4.81
N VAL A 27 0.50 -6.44 3.68
CA VAL A 27 -0.09 -7.62 3.00
C VAL A 27 0.94 -8.53 2.34
N GLY A 28 2.23 -8.26 2.56
CA GLY A 28 3.32 -9.00 1.92
C GLY A 28 3.20 -9.01 0.39
N HIS A 29 3.75 -10.04 -0.24
CA HIS A 29 3.80 -10.17 -1.71
C HIS A 29 2.42 -10.35 -2.38
N GLN A 30 1.36 -10.58 -1.60
CA GLN A 30 0.01 -10.87 -2.11
C GLN A 30 -0.90 -9.64 -2.05
N GLY A 31 -0.38 -8.52 -1.54
CA GLY A 31 -1.12 -7.29 -1.35
C GLY A 31 -1.23 -6.41 -2.58
N ARG A 32 -2.30 -5.63 -2.64
CA ARG A 32 -2.47 -4.59 -3.67
C ARG A 32 -1.30 -3.60 -3.71
N ILE A 33 -0.72 -3.28 -2.55
CA ILE A 33 0.42 -2.37 -2.42
C ILE A 33 1.60 -3.15 -1.84
N HIS A 34 2.64 -3.35 -2.64
CA HIS A 34 3.73 -4.28 -2.32
C HIS A 34 4.83 -3.70 -1.42
N CYS A 35 5.16 -2.43 -1.60
CA CYS A 35 6.37 -1.81 -1.03
C CYS A 35 6.13 -1.15 0.33
N ARG A 36 5.19 -0.21 0.38
CA ARG A 36 4.84 0.57 1.57
C ARG A 36 3.43 1.12 1.45
N PHE A 37 2.79 1.49 2.56
CA PHE A 37 1.54 2.26 2.49
C PHE A 37 1.70 3.52 1.61
N TYR A 38 0.73 3.76 0.74
CA TYR A 38 0.74 4.82 -0.28
C TYR A 38 1.85 4.74 -1.33
N CYS A 39 2.55 3.61 -1.44
CA CYS A 39 3.43 3.37 -2.59
C CYS A 39 2.61 3.44 -3.89
N ARG A 40 3.17 4.12 -4.90
CA ARG A 40 2.54 4.25 -6.22
C ARG A 40 2.58 2.96 -7.04
N LEU A 41 3.42 2.00 -6.64
CA LEU A 41 3.52 0.70 -7.28
C LEU A 41 2.39 -0.22 -6.80
N ILE A 42 1.34 -0.30 -7.60
CA ILE A 42 0.17 -1.15 -7.37
C ILE A 42 0.37 -2.49 -8.07
N GLY A 43 -0.01 -3.57 -7.39
CA GLY A 43 -0.02 -4.92 -7.92
C GLY A 43 -1.17 -5.22 -8.85
N ARG A 44 -1.02 -6.28 -9.65
CA ARG A 44 -2.08 -6.77 -10.53
C ARG A 44 -2.97 -7.77 -9.79
N HIS A 45 -4.28 -7.61 -9.87
CA HIS A 45 -5.25 -8.53 -9.26
C HIS A 45 -5.30 -9.84 -10.04
N LYS A 46 -5.27 -10.97 -9.35
CA LYS A 46 -5.44 -12.28 -9.98
C LYS A 46 -6.93 -12.58 -10.18
N PRO A 47 -7.41 -12.80 -11.41
CA PRO A 47 -8.81 -13.15 -11.65
C PRO A 47 -9.20 -14.41 -10.85
N GLY A 48 -10.30 -14.35 -10.11
CA GLY A 48 -10.81 -15.46 -9.32
C GLY A 48 -10.06 -15.77 -8.01
N ALA A 49 -9.10 -14.94 -7.61
CA ALA A 49 -8.42 -15.08 -6.32
C ALA A 49 -8.26 -13.72 -5.63
N PRO A 50 -8.33 -13.63 -4.29
CA PRO A 50 -8.21 -12.36 -3.55
C PRO A 50 -6.76 -11.83 -3.48
N GLN A 51 -5.89 -12.28 -4.38
CA GLN A 51 -4.45 -12.08 -4.34
C GLN A 51 -3.99 -11.15 -5.45
N TYR A 52 -2.98 -10.34 -5.14
CA TYR A 52 -2.28 -9.52 -6.12
C TYR A 52 -0.90 -10.11 -6.40
N TYR A 53 -0.42 -9.92 -7.62
CA TYR A 53 0.92 -10.31 -8.02
C TYR A 53 1.71 -9.09 -8.53
N PRO A 54 3.04 -9.06 -8.35
CA PRO A 54 3.86 -7.94 -8.78
C PRO A 54 4.18 -8.08 -10.27
N ALA A 55 3.30 -7.56 -11.11
CA ALA A 55 3.56 -7.37 -12.53
C ALA A 55 3.61 -5.88 -12.86
N ARG A 56 4.78 -5.43 -13.33
CA ARG A 56 4.98 -4.06 -13.81
C ARG A 56 4.41 -3.85 -15.21
N LEU A 57 4.48 -4.90 -16.04
CA LEU A 57 3.93 -4.90 -17.38
C LEU A 57 2.49 -5.43 -17.35
N LYS A 58 1.60 -4.78 -18.09
CA LYS A 58 0.22 -5.19 -18.30
C LYS A 58 0.21 -6.42 -19.23
N PRO A 59 -0.30 -7.57 -18.77
CA PRO A 59 -0.44 -8.73 -19.64
C PRO A 59 -1.40 -8.43 -20.79
N THR A 60 -1.16 -9.05 -21.95
CA THR A 60 -2.05 -8.93 -23.11
C THR A 60 -3.44 -9.50 -22.78
N GLY A 61 -4.50 -8.72 -23.03
CA GLY A 61 -5.89 -9.11 -22.71
C GLY A 61 -6.29 -8.98 -21.24
N TYR A 62 -5.44 -8.39 -20.39
CA TYR A 62 -5.77 -8.17 -18.97
C TYR A 62 -6.67 -6.94 -18.82
N THR A 63 -7.92 -7.15 -18.38
CA THR A 63 -8.92 -6.11 -18.11
C THR A 63 -9.64 -6.41 -16.80
N GLU A 64 -8.95 -6.24 -15.67
CA GLU A 64 -9.55 -6.40 -14.35
C GLU A 64 -10.02 -5.05 -13.80
N THR A 65 -11.27 -4.99 -13.35
CA THR A 65 -11.87 -3.75 -12.83
C THR A 65 -11.11 -3.25 -11.60
N GLY A 66 -10.68 -1.99 -11.64
CA GLY A 66 -9.88 -1.38 -10.56
C GLY A 66 -8.39 -1.73 -10.58
N CYS A 67 -7.93 -2.50 -11.57
CA CYS A 67 -6.53 -2.88 -11.76
C CYS A 67 -6.03 -2.67 -13.20
N ASP A 68 -6.72 -1.84 -13.97
CA ASP A 68 -6.47 -1.60 -15.40
C ASP A 68 -5.46 -0.46 -15.67
N HIS A 69 -4.47 -0.27 -14.81
CA HIS A 69 -3.44 0.76 -15.03
C HIS A 69 -2.47 0.35 -16.15
N ASP A 70 -1.77 1.31 -16.76
CA ASP A 70 -0.73 1.03 -17.75
C ASP A 70 0.56 0.49 -17.11
N ASP A 71 1.55 0.23 -17.95
CA ASP A 71 2.89 -0.19 -17.54
C ASP A 71 3.52 0.86 -16.61
N VAL A 72 4.19 0.37 -15.58
CA VAL A 72 4.86 1.23 -14.60
C VAL A 72 6.36 1.22 -14.86
N ASP A 73 6.89 2.33 -15.36
CA ASP A 73 8.34 2.54 -15.44
C ASP A 73 8.91 2.81 -14.05
N LEU A 74 9.95 2.07 -13.69
CA LEU A 74 10.61 2.23 -12.39
C LEU A 74 11.42 3.53 -12.31
N ASN A 75 12.04 3.96 -13.41
CA ASN A 75 12.85 5.17 -13.38
C ASN A 75 11.96 6.39 -13.17
N ASP A 76 10.86 6.48 -13.93
CA ASP A 76 9.86 7.53 -13.73
C ASP A 76 9.25 7.47 -12.33
N LEU A 77 8.90 6.27 -11.85
CA LEU A 77 8.33 6.09 -10.53
C LEU A 77 9.29 6.55 -9.43
N LEU A 78 10.57 6.16 -9.48
CA LEU A 78 11.57 6.54 -8.48
C LEU A 78 11.88 8.03 -8.52
N ASN A 79 11.91 8.65 -9.71
CA ASN A 79 12.13 10.09 -9.86
C ASN A 79 10.94 10.91 -9.35
N THR A 80 9.73 10.42 -9.55
CA THR A 80 8.50 11.10 -9.14
C THR A 80 8.15 10.82 -7.68
N PHE A 81 8.77 9.81 -7.07
CA PHE A 81 8.43 9.38 -5.72
C PHE A 81 8.88 10.38 -4.65
N ASN A 82 7.91 11.09 -4.09
CA ASN A 82 8.16 12.04 -3.00
C ASN A 82 7.53 11.55 -1.69
N SER A 83 8.30 11.55 -0.60
CA SER A 83 7.81 11.25 0.74
C SER A 83 6.73 12.24 1.19
N HIS A 84 6.85 13.50 0.78
CA HIS A 84 5.90 14.57 1.09
C HIS A 84 4.50 14.29 0.52
N GLU A 85 4.42 13.74 -0.68
CA GLU A 85 3.14 13.36 -1.28
C GLU A 85 2.50 12.18 -0.55
N SER A 86 3.30 11.18 -0.19
CA SER A 86 2.82 10.02 0.59
C SER A 86 2.28 10.46 1.95
N HIS A 87 2.95 11.42 2.60
CA HIS A 87 2.50 12.05 3.83
C HIS A 87 1.21 12.86 3.63
N SER A 88 1.10 13.64 2.55
CA SER A 88 -0.10 14.43 2.25
C SER A 88 -1.33 13.55 2.05
N ARG A 89 -1.19 12.43 1.31
CA ARG A 89 -2.26 11.44 1.13
C ARG A 89 -2.68 10.80 2.45
N TYR A 90 -1.71 10.49 3.31
CA TYR A 90 -1.99 9.98 4.64
C TYR A 90 -2.80 10.99 5.47
N MET A 91 -2.37 12.25 5.51
CA MET A 91 -3.06 13.28 6.29
C MET A 91 -4.48 13.53 5.78
N ALA A 92 -4.69 13.54 4.47
CA ALA A 92 -6.04 13.60 3.88
C ALA A 92 -6.94 12.44 4.35
N ASN A 93 -6.39 11.22 4.42
CA ASN A 93 -7.13 10.06 4.93
C ASN A 93 -7.41 10.17 6.43
N VAL A 94 -6.46 10.67 7.23
CA VAL A 94 -6.68 10.91 8.67
C VAL A 94 -7.79 11.93 8.89
N GLU A 95 -7.79 13.03 8.12
CA GLU A 95 -8.86 14.03 8.16
C GLU A 95 -10.21 13.47 7.71
N HIS A 96 -10.22 12.53 6.77
CA HIS A 96 -11.44 11.85 6.37
C HIS A 96 -11.96 10.98 7.51
N ILE A 97 -11.11 10.16 8.12
CA ILE A 97 -11.47 9.26 9.22
C ILE A 97 -11.92 10.04 10.46
N SER A 98 -11.29 11.18 10.77
CA SER A 98 -11.68 12.00 11.92
C SER A 98 -13.06 12.63 11.80
N LYS A 99 -13.60 12.75 10.56
CA LYS A 99 -14.95 13.26 10.27
C LYS A 99 -16.00 12.14 10.25
N ILE A 100 -15.60 10.87 10.31
CA ILE A 100 -16.53 9.75 10.37
C ILE A 100 -17.03 9.64 11.81
N GLU A 101 -18.33 9.82 12.01
CA GLU A 101 -18.95 9.53 13.31
C GLU A 101 -18.88 8.02 13.60
N PRO A 102 -18.63 7.62 14.86
CA PRO A 102 -18.51 6.21 15.20
C PRO A 102 -19.84 5.51 14.94
N ILE A 103 -19.84 4.57 14.00
CA ILE A 103 -20.94 3.61 13.84
C ILE A 103 -21.03 2.82 15.15
N SER A 104 -22.14 2.99 15.85
CA SER A 104 -22.45 2.31 17.11
C SER A 104 -22.25 0.80 16.95
N MET A 105 -21.28 0.27 17.67
CA MET A 105 -20.96 -1.15 17.81
C MET A 105 -22.11 -1.85 18.57
N GLN A 106 -23.26 -2.06 17.93
CA GLN A 106 -24.48 -2.56 18.57
C GLN A 106 -25.09 -3.79 17.90
N LEU A 107 -24.32 -4.49 17.06
CA LEU A 107 -24.80 -5.67 16.32
C LEU A 107 -23.83 -6.87 16.42
N TYR A 108 -23.34 -7.22 17.60
CA TYR A 108 -22.65 -8.51 17.83
C TYR A 108 -22.87 -9.09 19.25
N MET A 109 -24.07 -8.95 19.82
CA MET A 109 -24.50 -9.79 20.96
C MET A 109 -25.94 -10.26 20.75
N THR A 110 -26.08 -11.33 19.96
CA THR A 110 -27.21 -12.27 20.03
C THR A 110 -26.65 -13.63 20.34
#